data_AF-A0A838PJN5-F1
#
_entry.id   AF-A0A838PJN5-F1
#
_cell.length_a   1.000
_cell.length_b   1.000
_cell.length_c   1.000
_cell.angle_alpha   90.00
_cell.angle_beta   90.00
_cell.angle_gamma   90.00
#
_symmetry.space_group_name_H-M   'P 1'
#
loop_
_entity.id
_entity.type
_entity.pdbx_description
1 polymer ?
#
loop_
_entity_poly.entity_id
_entity_poly.type
_entity_poly.pdbx_seq_one_letter_code
_entity_poly.pdbx_strand_id
1 'polypeptide(L)'
;DEVEVGKLREVLDNYREHIFDGIVIDTGGGDLRFVDAPEVARTAERAVTLTITSGEAAKLPPPESGPSVFRPRAGGKLSRLFGGGWRKD
;
A
#
# COMPACT_ATOMS: atom_id res chain seq x y z
N ASP A 1 -12.90 0.87 10.20
CA ASP A 1 -14.34 1.21 10.31
C ASP A 1 -15.26 0.12 9.72
N GLU A 2 -14.72 -1.03 9.30
CA GLU A 2 -15.50 -2.18 8.79
C GLU A 2 -16.35 -1.88 7.54
N VAL A 3 -16.00 -0.84 6.80
CA VAL A 3 -16.67 -0.45 5.56
C VAL A 3 -15.98 -1.11 4.36
N GLU A 4 -16.78 -1.64 3.43
CA GLU A 4 -16.27 -2.11 2.14
C GLU A 4 -15.79 -0.91 1.30
N VAL A 5 -14.49 -0.87 1.01
CA VAL A 5 -13.87 0.24 0.27
C VAL A 5 -13.82 0.02 -1.25
N GLY A 6 -13.97 -1.22 -1.70
CA GLY A 6 -13.86 -1.56 -3.11
C GLY A 6 -13.53 -3.02 -3.37
N LYS A 7 -13.25 -3.32 -4.64
CA LYS A 7 -12.90 -4.67 -5.09
C LYS A 7 -11.41 -4.79 -5.34
N LEU A 8 -10.83 -5.90 -4.88
CA LEU A 8 -9.46 -6.26 -5.22
C LEU A 8 -9.35 -6.49 -6.74
N ARG A 9 -8.38 -5.84 -7.37
CA ARG A 9 -8.08 -5.99 -8.80
C ARG A 9 -6.82 -6.77 -9.06
N GLU A 10 -5.77 -6.44 -8.31
CA GLU A 10 -4.44 -7.02 -8.51
C GLU A 10 -3.73 -7.18 -7.16
N VAL A 11 -2.96 -8.26 -7.04
CA VAL A 11 -2.03 -8.50 -5.95
C VAL A 11 -0.64 -8.29 -6.52
N LEU A 12 0.14 -7.41 -5.89
CA LEU A 12 1.47 -7.03 -6.34
C LEU A 12 2.51 -7.78 -5.52
N ASP A 13 3.30 -8.60 -6.21
CA ASP A 13 4.43 -9.32 -5.64
C ASP A 13 5.73 -8.77 -6.26
N ASN A 14 6.71 -8.42 -5.43
CA ASN A 14 8.04 -8.09 -5.91
C ASN A 14 8.75 -9.39 -6.33
N TYR A 15 8.65 -9.70 -7.61
CA TYR A 15 9.20 -10.92 -8.23
C TYR A 15 10.69 -11.17 -7.94
N ARG A 16 11.47 -10.13 -7.64
CA ARG A 16 12.91 -10.27 -7.34
C ARG A 16 13.18 -10.73 -5.92
N GLU A 17 12.30 -10.35 -5.00
CA GLU A 17 12.47 -10.57 -3.55
C GLU A 17 11.50 -11.62 -3.01
N HIS A 18 10.56 -12.10 -3.84
CA HIS A 18 9.48 -13.01 -3.44
C HIS A 18 8.69 -12.50 -2.23
N ILE A 19 8.52 -11.18 -2.15
CA ILE A 19 7.74 -10.52 -1.09
C ILE A 19 6.47 -9.92 -1.67
N PHE A 20 5.44 -9.93 -0.85
CA PHE A 20 4.20 -9.22 -1.08
C PHE A 20 4.45 -7.71 -0.95
N ASP A 21 4.17 -6.95 -2.01
CA ASP A 21 4.42 -5.50 -2.10
C ASP A 21 3.16 -4.68 -1.77
N GLY A 22 2.00 -5.19 -2.16
CA GLY A 22 0.72 -4.55 -1.90
C GLY A 22 -0.41 -5.04 -2.80
N ILE A 23 -1.50 -4.29 -2.84
CA ILE A 23 -2.66 -4.59 -3.67
C ILE A 23 -3.16 -3.35 -4.40
N VAL A 24 -3.85 -3.60 -5.52
CA VAL A 24 -4.64 -2.58 -6.21
C VAL A 24 -6.12 -2.85 -5.99
N ILE A 25 -6.84 -1.84 -5.52
CA ILE A 25 -8.29 -1.88 -5.34
C ILE A 25 -8.99 -0.92 -6.31
N ASP A 26 -10.19 -1.30 -6.75
CA ASP A 26 -11.12 -0.44 -7.50
C ASP A 26 -12.18 0.08 -6.51
N THR A 27 -12.12 1.37 -6.19
CA THR A 27 -13.06 2.04 -5.28
C THR A 27 -14.38 2.40 -5.96
N GLY A 28 -14.56 2.00 -7.22
CA GLY A 28 -15.76 2.21 -8.02
C GLY A 28 -15.48 3.04 -9.27
N GLY A 29 -16.19 2.74 -10.36
CA GLY A 29 -16.09 3.50 -11.61
C GLY A 29 -14.73 3.43 -12.30
N GLY A 30 -13.85 2.50 -11.92
CA GLY A 30 -12.48 2.40 -12.43
C GLY A 30 -11.48 3.29 -11.69
N ASP A 31 -11.84 3.85 -10.54
CA ASP A 31 -10.91 4.57 -9.66
C ASP A 31 -9.99 3.56 -8.95
N LEU A 32 -8.78 3.39 -9.48
CA LEU A 32 -7.80 2.43 -8.98
C LEU A 32 -6.90 3.08 -7.93
N ARG A 33 -6.73 2.39 -6.80
CA ARG A 33 -5.88 2.83 -5.68
C ARG A 33 -4.89 1.75 -5.28
N PHE A 34 -3.66 2.16 -4.99
CA PHE A 34 -2.62 1.27 -4.48
C PHE A 34 -2.59 1.31 -2.95
N VAL A 35 -2.66 0.12 -2.35
CA VAL A 35 -2.48 -0.11 -0.92
C VAL A 35 -1.16 -0.88 -0.75
N ASP A 36 -0.27 -0.38 0.09
CA ASP A 36 0.98 -1.09 0.36
C ASP A 36 0.75 -2.31 1.27
N ALA A 37 1.73 -3.22 1.32
CA ALA A 37 1.64 -4.39 2.17
C ALA A 37 1.48 -4.08 3.68
N PRO A 38 2.17 -3.09 4.28
CA PRO A 38 1.96 -2.70 5.67
C PRO A 38 0.51 -2.33 6.03
N GLU A 39 -0.24 -1.72 5.11
CA GLU A 39 -1.64 -1.37 5.36
C GLU A 39 -2.62 -2.54 5.16
N VAL A 40 -2.14 -3.72 4.75
CA VAL A 40 -2.94 -4.95 4.65
C VAL A 40 -2.84 -5.74 5.95
N ALA A 41 -3.90 -5.68 6.76
CA ALA A 41 -3.96 -6.37 8.05
C ALA A 41 -4.08 -7.90 7.90
N ARG A 42 -4.95 -8.34 6.99
CA ARG A 42 -5.24 -9.77 6.78
C ARG A 42 -5.80 -10.03 5.41
N THR A 43 -5.27 -11.04 4.73
CA THR A 43 -5.87 -11.65 3.55
C THR A 43 -6.66 -12.89 3.97
N ALA A 44 -7.94 -12.96 3.59
CA ALA A 44 -8.81 -14.10 3.84
C ALA A 44 -9.48 -14.55 2.53
N GLU A 45 -10.07 -15.73 2.53
CA GLU A 45 -10.66 -16.36 1.33
C GLU A 45 -11.68 -15.47 0.60
N ARG A 46 -12.41 -14.63 1.34
CA ARG A 46 -13.53 -13.84 0.82
C ARG A 46 -13.31 -12.33 0.87
N ALA A 47 -12.32 -11.87 1.63
CA ALA A 47 -12.09 -10.46 1.88
C ALA A 47 -10.65 -10.20 2.30
N VAL A 48 -10.18 -8.99 2.00
CA VAL A 48 -8.95 -8.44 2.55
C VAL A 48 -9.34 -7.35 3.53
N THR A 49 -8.78 -7.38 4.74
CA THR A 49 -8.98 -6.35 5.75
C THR A 49 -7.78 -5.41 5.76
N LEU A 50 -8.05 -4.11 5.77
CA LEU A 50 -7.03 -3.07 5.84
C LEU A 50 -6.93 -2.54 7.28
N THR A 51 -5.75 -2.03 7.64
CA THR A 51 -5.50 -1.30 8.89
C THR A 51 -6.05 0.13 8.84
N ILE A 52 -6.14 0.71 7.65
CA ILE A 52 -6.65 2.07 7.39
C ILE A 52 -8.18 2.13 7.32
N THR A 53 -8.72 3.30 7.58
CA THR A 53 -10.16 3.60 7.43
C THR A 53 -10.58 3.77 5.98
N SER A 54 -11.88 3.67 5.71
CA SER A 54 -12.43 3.95 4.37
C SER A 54 -12.09 5.36 3.85
N GLY A 55 -12.09 6.36 4.74
CA GLY A 55 -11.73 7.73 4.40
C GLY A 55 -10.25 7.93 4.07
N GLU A 56 -9.37 7.10 4.60
CA GLU A 56 -7.94 7.09 4.25
C GLU A 56 -7.71 6.32 2.94
N ALA A 57 -8.40 5.20 2.74
CA ALA A 57 -8.36 4.44 1.49
C ALA A 57 -8.77 5.31 0.28
N ALA A 58 -9.78 6.16 0.45
CA ALA A 58 -10.23 7.12 -0.57
C ALA A 58 -9.21 8.23 -0.90
N LYS A 59 -8.10 8.35 -0.16
CA LYS A 59 -7.02 9.32 -0.39
C LYS A 59 -5.72 8.68 -0.90
N LEU A 60 -5.70 7.36 -1.05
CA LEU A 60 -4.55 6.63 -1.56
C LEU A 60 -4.16 7.11 -2.97
N PRO A 61 -2.88 7.04 -3.33
CA PRO A 61 -2.44 7.37 -4.66
C PRO A 61 -3.00 6.38 -5.70
N PRO A 62 -3.15 6.81 -6.96
CA PRO A 62 -3.36 5.86 -8.04
C PRO A 62 -2.14 4.93 -8.18
N PRO A 63 -2.32 3.70 -8.68
CA PRO A 63 -1.20 2.81 -8.97
C PRO A 63 -0.29 3.45 -10.03
N GLU A 64 1.02 3.19 -9.93
CA GLU A 64 1.98 3.70 -10.93
C GLU A 64 1.67 3.09 -12.32
N SER A 65 1.65 3.93 -13.37
CA SER A 65 1.42 3.46 -14.74
C SER A 65 2.70 2.82 -15.31
N GLY A 66 2.74 1.50 -15.36
CA GLY A 66 3.81 0.71 -15.96
C GLY A 66 3.67 -0.77 -15.60
N PRO A 67 4.43 -1.69 -16.24
CA PRO A 67 4.56 -3.05 -15.71
C PRO A 67 4.97 -2.95 -14.23
N SER A 68 4.52 -3.90 -13.40
CA SER A 68 4.78 -3.95 -11.95
C SER A 68 6.29 -4.01 -11.66
N VAL A 69 6.93 -2.85 -11.70
CA VAL A 69 8.33 -2.64 -11.39
C VAL A 69 8.36 -1.67 -10.23
N PHE A 70 8.20 -2.21 -9.03
CA PHE A 70 8.44 -1.47 -7.80
C PHE A 70 9.85 -0.85 -7.87
N ARG A 71 9.92 0.49 -7.87
CA ARG A 71 11.14 1.21 -7.54
C ARG A 71 11.04 1.62 -6.08
N PRO A 72 11.93 1.16 -5.19
CA PRO A 72 11.98 1.68 -3.85
C PRO A 72 12.25 3.18 -3.92
N ARG A 73 11.26 4.00 -3.57
CA ARG A 73 11.50 5.41 -3.26
C ARG A 73 12.17 5.43 -1.89
N ALA A 74 13.50 5.51 -1.88
CA ALA A 74 14.24 5.94 -0.69
C ALA A 74 13.78 7.37 -0.32
N GLY A 75 12.71 7.49 0.44
CA GLY A 75 12.14 8.80 0.76
C GLY A 75 10.65 8.81 1.13
N GLY A 76 10.21 7.87 1.95
CA GLY A 76 8.95 8.02 2.69
C GLY A 76 9.10 9.18 3.67
N LYS A 77 8.23 10.19 3.56
CA LYS A 77 8.29 11.45 4.31
C LYS A 77 7.83 11.30 5.77
N LEU A 78 8.20 10.20 6.42
CA LEU A 78 8.01 9.93 7.84
C LEU A 78 9.34 9.95 8.63
N SER A 79 10.48 10.21 7.99
CA SER A 79 11.79 10.36 8.66
C SER A 79 11.94 11.61 9.54
N ARG A 80 10.86 12.32 9.89
CA ARG A 80 10.94 13.61 10.63
C ARG A 80 10.65 13.54 12.13
N LEU A 81 10.49 12.37 12.75
CA LEU A 81 10.15 12.33 14.18
C LEU A 81 10.90 11.31 15.07
N PHE A 82 11.92 10.59 14.58
CA PHE A 82 12.76 9.77 15.47
C PHE A 82 14.24 9.80 15.08
N GLY A 83 15.08 10.14 16.06
CA GLY A 83 16.46 9.68 16.13
C GLY A 83 17.51 10.78 15.92
N GLY A 84 17.76 11.55 16.98
CA GLY A 84 18.85 12.52 17.03
C GLY A 84 20.24 11.90 16.87
N GLY A 85 21.11 12.72 16.28
CA GLY A 85 22.56 12.77 16.42
C GLY A 85 23.31 11.49 16.78
N TRP A 86 23.90 10.85 15.77
CA TRP A 86 25.14 10.11 15.94
C TRP A 86 26.23 10.82 15.15
N ARG A 87 27.02 11.61 15.87
CA ARG A 87 28.26 12.21 15.40
C ARG A 87 29.38 11.58 16.21
N LYS A 88 30.48 11.28 15.50
CA LYS A 88 31.85 10.98 15.97
C LYS A 88 32.07 9.61 16.61
N ASP A 89 33.18 8.93 16.34
CA ASP A 89 34.48 9.36 15.77
C ASP A 89 34.93 8.51 14.57
#